data_AF-A0A6M0BH91-F1
#
_entry.id   AF-A0A6M0BH91-F1
#
_cell.length_a   1.000
_cell.length_b   1.000
_cell.length_c   1.000
_cell.angle_alpha   90.00
_cell.angle_beta   90.00
_cell.angle_gamma   90.00
#
_symmetry.space_group_name_H-M   'P 1'
#
loop_
_entity.id
_entity.type
_entity.pdbx_description
1 polymer ?
#
loop_
_entity_poly.entity_id
_entity_poly.type
_entity_poly.pdbx_seq_one_letter_code
_entity_poly.pdbx_strand_id
1 'polypeptide(L)'
;MGTITKVVVYSLGIFVLCTTPAFAQHTQHNSSTATSQQQQIETVNLLSLPEVLPEWKKARVIYLGETHSSQKDHEAQLAIIKALTRENSKIAIAMEMFQRPAQDILDQYLAGEITEAELVKQSEYEQRWGFPWEYYAPLVRFAKTNQLPVLALNTPTEVTRKVARRGLESLTSAEQEHIPPLSEIRTDNADYRNLIQGFYQQHHHAGHSNSRNFDNFFTAQVLWDETMAEKIALFAQANPDYQVVVIAGQGHIIYGYGIPSRVARRFNNQLEQISVLLGVQSEKLAGENAIADYLWEHLF
;
A
#
# COMPACT_ATOMS: atom_id res chain seq x y z
N MET A 1 -3.36 -17.98 -20.20
CA MET A 1 -4.29 -17.36 -19.24
C MET A 1 -3.66 -17.56 -17.88
N GLY A 2 -3.14 -16.49 -17.29
CA GLY A 2 -2.34 -16.55 -16.07
C GLY A 2 -3.17 -17.04 -14.89
N THR A 3 -2.65 -18.01 -14.17
CA THR A 3 -3.22 -18.52 -12.92
C THR A 3 -3.04 -17.44 -11.86
N ILE A 4 -4.14 -16.86 -11.37
CA ILE A 4 -4.10 -15.93 -10.23
C ILE A 4 -3.74 -16.74 -8.98
N THR A 5 -2.55 -16.50 -8.43
CA THR A 5 -2.08 -17.07 -7.16
C THR A 5 -3.10 -16.80 -6.05
N LYS A 6 -3.49 -17.83 -5.30
CA LYS A 6 -4.27 -17.66 -4.08
C LYS A 6 -3.35 -17.13 -2.98
N VAL A 7 -3.18 -15.80 -2.93
CA VAL A 7 -2.53 -15.14 -1.79
C VAL A 7 -3.60 -14.95 -0.72
N VAL A 8 -3.37 -15.51 0.48
CA VAL A 8 -4.16 -15.15 1.67
C VAL A 8 -3.60 -13.82 2.17
N VAL A 9 -4.14 -12.74 1.60
CA VAL A 9 -3.83 -11.37 1.99
C VAL A 9 -4.68 -11.01 3.21
N TYR A 10 -4.03 -10.79 4.36
CA TYR A 10 -4.71 -10.37 5.61
C TYR A 10 -4.88 -8.85 5.73
N SER A 11 -4.82 -8.09 4.63
CA SER A 11 -5.08 -6.64 4.67
C SER A 11 -6.56 -6.37 4.40
N LEU A 12 -7.41 -6.41 5.42
CA LEU A 12 -8.65 -5.64 5.34
C LEU A 12 -9.00 -5.01 6.68
N GLY A 13 -9.11 -3.68 6.65
CA GLY A 13 -9.94 -2.96 7.59
C GLY A 13 -11.35 -3.58 7.62
N ILE A 14 -11.87 -3.66 8.84
CA ILE A 14 -13.24 -4.07 9.22
C ILE A 14 -13.43 -5.61 9.31
N PHE A 15 -13.23 -6.12 10.54
CA PHE A 15 -13.73 -7.35 11.18
C PHE A 15 -13.33 -8.76 10.66
N VAL A 16 -12.29 -9.34 11.31
CA VAL A 16 -12.20 -10.63 12.07
C VAL A 16 -12.69 -11.99 11.49
N LEU A 17 -11.76 -12.96 11.52
CA LEU A 17 -11.80 -14.45 11.71
C LEU A 17 -12.88 -15.30 10.99
N CYS A 18 -12.44 -16.21 10.11
CA CYS A 18 -12.51 -17.68 10.29
C CYS A 18 -12.09 -18.44 9.01
N THR A 19 -11.31 -19.50 9.19
CA THR A 19 -10.79 -20.39 8.15
C THR A 19 -11.73 -21.56 7.87
N THR A 20 -12.00 -21.87 6.60
CA THR A 20 -12.24 -23.26 6.14
C THR A 20 -11.69 -23.45 4.72
N PRO A 21 -11.07 -24.60 4.41
CA PRO A 21 -10.60 -24.90 3.06
C PRO A 21 -11.71 -25.56 2.24
N ALA A 22 -11.97 -25.02 1.04
CA ALA A 22 -12.81 -25.68 0.03
C ALA A 22 -11.92 -26.29 -1.07
N PHE A 23 -12.02 -27.61 -1.25
CA PHE A 23 -11.39 -28.36 -2.34
C PHE A 23 -12.24 -28.27 -3.60
N ALA A 24 -11.60 -28.11 -4.76
CA ALA A 24 -12.21 -28.36 -6.06
C ALA A 24 -11.18 -29.02 -7.00
N GLN A 25 -11.63 -30.07 -7.69
CA GLN A 25 -10.83 -30.99 -8.50
C GLN A 25 -10.38 -30.39 -9.84
N HIS A 26 -9.21 -30.86 -10.27
CA HIS A 26 -8.49 -30.50 -11.48
C HIS A 26 -9.01 -31.27 -12.70
N THR A 27 -9.10 -30.62 -13.86
CA THR A 27 -9.05 -31.29 -15.17
C THR A 27 -7.85 -30.73 -15.92
N GLN A 28 -7.02 -31.60 -16.49
CA GLN A 28 -5.78 -31.21 -17.18
C GLN A 28 -6.04 -30.99 -18.67
N HIS A 29 -5.35 -30.00 -19.24
CA HIS A 29 -5.01 -30.01 -20.66
C HIS A 29 -3.62 -29.41 -20.86
N ASN A 30 -2.74 -30.18 -21.49
CA ASN A 30 -1.36 -29.79 -21.81
C ASN A 30 -1.32 -28.75 -22.92
N SER A 31 -0.41 -27.78 -22.81
CA SER A 31 0.22 -27.08 -23.94
C SER A 31 1.56 -26.47 -23.50
N SER A 32 2.51 -26.50 -24.43
CA SER A 32 3.97 -26.47 -24.28
C SER A 32 4.63 -25.08 -24.28
N THR A 33 5.68 -24.98 -23.45
CA THR A 33 6.96 -24.24 -23.63
C THR A 33 6.96 -22.75 -24.00
N ALA A 34 7.21 -21.91 -23.00
CA ALA A 34 8.11 -20.77 -23.08
C ALA A 34 8.93 -20.72 -21.79
N THR A 35 10.25 -20.63 -21.89
CA THR A 35 11.18 -20.60 -20.77
C THR A 35 11.04 -19.29 -20.01
N SER A 36 10.20 -19.26 -18.96
CA SER A 36 10.19 -18.17 -17.99
C SER A 36 11.42 -18.34 -17.10
N GLN A 37 12.35 -17.38 -17.15
CA GLN A 37 13.25 -17.20 -16.02
C GLN A 37 12.35 -16.74 -14.86
N GLN A 38 12.02 -17.67 -13.97
CA GLN A 38 11.35 -17.34 -12.71
C GLN A 38 12.23 -16.33 -11.98
N GLN A 39 11.80 -15.09 -11.93
CA GLN A 39 12.42 -14.07 -11.10
C GLN A 39 12.26 -14.56 -9.65
N GLN A 40 13.33 -15.08 -9.06
CA GLN A 40 13.32 -15.56 -7.68
C GLN A 40 13.10 -14.35 -6.78
N ILE A 41 12.01 -14.35 -6.03
CA ILE A 41 11.72 -13.31 -5.06
C ILE A 41 12.71 -13.47 -3.90
N GLU A 42 13.41 -12.40 -3.55
CA GLU A 42 14.40 -12.44 -2.49
C GLU A 42 13.71 -12.30 -1.11
N THR A 43 14.01 -13.23 -0.21
CA THR A 43 13.57 -13.15 1.19
C THR A 43 14.60 -12.38 2.00
N VAL A 44 14.15 -11.33 2.67
CA VAL A 44 14.95 -10.44 3.52
C VAL A 44 14.42 -10.47 4.94
N ASN A 45 15.27 -10.24 5.92
CA ASN A 45 14.89 -9.99 7.31
C ASN A 45 15.83 -8.97 7.93
N LEU A 46 15.69 -8.72 9.23
CA LEU A 46 16.53 -7.73 9.91
C LEU A 46 18.04 -8.04 9.86
N LEU A 47 18.42 -9.32 9.81
CA LEU A 47 19.83 -9.74 9.75
C LEU A 47 20.43 -9.58 8.35
N SER A 48 19.64 -9.82 7.30
CA SER A 48 20.08 -9.66 5.90
C SER A 48 19.82 -8.27 5.32
N LEU A 49 19.08 -7.40 6.02
CA LEU A 49 18.84 -6.01 5.59
C LEU A 49 20.13 -5.27 5.16
N PRO A 50 21.27 -5.36 5.87
CA PRO A 50 22.51 -4.71 5.43
C PRO A 50 22.99 -5.11 4.03
N GLU A 51 22.65 -6.31 3.56
CA GLU A 51 23.08 -6.85 2.27
C GLU A 51 22.29 -6.22 1.11
N VAL A 52 21.00 -5.92 1.32
CA VAL A 52 20.11 -5.34 0.30
C VAL A 52 20.03 -3.81 0.35
N LEU A 53 20.43 -3.18 1.46
CA LEU A 53 20.43 -1.71 1.61
C LEU A 53 21.15 -0.96 0.48
N PRO A 54 22.31 -1.40 -0.04
CA PRO A 54 22.98 -0.72 -1.16
C PRO A 54 22.13 -0.64 -2.43
N GLU A 55 21.29 -1.63 -2.68
CA GLU A 55 20.33 -1.63 -3.77
C GLU A 55 19.13 -0.74 -3.43
N TRP A 56 18.58 -0.88 -2.23
CA TRP A 56 17.42 -0.10 -1.80
C TRP A 56 17.67 1.41 -1.81
N LYS A 57 18.92 1.84 -1.60
CA LYS A 57 19.33 3.25 -1.70
C LYS A 57 19.19 3.86 -3.10
N LYS A 58 19.18 3.05 -4.16
CA LYS A 58 19.05 3.54 -5.54
C LYS A 58 17.60 3.81 -5.91
N ALA A 59 16.66 3.09 -5.31
CA ALA A 59 15.25 3.30 -5.52
C ALA A 59 14.80 4.69 -5.04
N ARG A 60 13.98 5.36 -5.85
CA ARG A 60 13.38 6.64 -5.49
C ARG A 60 12.12 6.47 -4.63
N VAL A 61 11.46 5.32 -4.75
CA VAL A 61 10.31 4.96 -3.93
C VAL A 61 10.44 3.52 -3.46
N ILE A 62 10.27 3.30 -2.16
CA ILE A 62 10.21 1.96 -1.55
C ILE A 62 8.83 1.77 -0.94
N TYR A 63 8.13 0.71 -1.32
CA TYR A 63 6.82 0.34 -0.80
C TYR A 63 6.95 -0.75 0.25
N LEU A 64 6.49 -0.47 1.47
CA LEU A 64 6.42 -1.43 2.57
C LEU A 64 4.96 -1.87 2.75
N GLY A 65 4.61 -2.98 2.08
CA GLY A 65 3.29 -3.57 2.08
C GLY A 65 2.99 -4.31 3.38
N GLU A 66 2.07 -3.79 4.19
CA GLU A 66 1.74 -4.34 5.52
C GLU A 66 0.40 -5.05 5.59
N THR A 67 0.25 -5.85 6.63
CA THR A 67 -1.01 -6.19 7.26
C THR A 67 -1.29 -5.17 8.37
N HIS A 68 -2.33 -4.35 8.22
CA HIS A 68 -2.62 -3.22 9.13
C HIS A 68 -2.78 -3.56 10.62
N SER A 69 -3.10 -4.82 10.94
CA SER A 69 -3.24 -5.31 12.31
C SER A 69 -1.97 -5.99 12.85
N SER A 70 -0.90 -6.05 12.06
CA SER A 70 0.33 -6.75 12.40
C SER A 70 1.33 -5.79 13.05
N GLN A 71 1.41 -5.85 14.38
CA GLN A 71 2.43 -5.09 15.11
C GLN A 71 3.86 -5.38 14.61
N LYS A 72 4.14 -6.63 14.23
CA LYS A 72 5.45 -7.02 13.69
C LYS A 72 5.76 -6.34 12.36
N ASP A 73 4.76 -6.10 11.51
CA ASP A 73 4.94 -5.37 10.24
C ASP A 73 5.35 -3.92 10.54
N HIS A 74 4.69 -3.26 11.48
CA HIS A 74 5.03 -1.89 11.87
C HIS A 74 6.42 -1.77 12.52
N GLU A 75 6.81 -2.77 13.32
CA GLU A 75 8.18 -2.85 13.89
C GLU A 75 9.23 -3.01 12.78
N ALA A 76 8.96 -3.85 11.78
CA ALA A 76 9.81 -4.03 10.61
C ALA A 76 9.94 -2.73 9.79
N GLN A 77 8.83 -2.01 9.55
CA GLN A 77 8.84 -0.71 8.87
C GLN A 77 9.76 0.28 9.58
N LEU A 78 9.64 0.39 10.90
CA LEU A 78 10.49 1.28 11.68
C LEU A 78 11.97 0.87 11.59
N ALA A 79 12.27 -0.43 11.62
CA ALA A 79 13.64 -0.93 11.49
C ALA A 79 14.24 -0.60 10.12
N ILE A 80 13.48 -0.82 9.04
CA ILE A 80 13.86 -0.49 7.66
C ILE A 80 14.11 1.02 7.52
N ILE A 81 13.16 1.86 7.96
CA ILE A 81 13.27 3.32 7.85
C ILE A 81 14.47 3.83 8.65
N LYS A 82 14.72 3.30 9.85
CA LYS A 82 15.92 3.62 10.64
C LYS A 82 17.20 3.27 9.90
N ALA A 83 17.25 2.10 9.24
CA ALA A 83 18.42 1.66 8.50
C ALA A 83 18.68 2.55 7.27
N LEU A 84 17.64 2.86 6.49
CA LEU A 84 17.73 3.78 5.35
C LEU A 84 18.15 5.19 5.79
N THR A 85 17.58 5.70 6.90
CA THR A 85 17.86 7.06 7.40
C THR A 85 19.32 7.25 7.84
N ARG A 86 19.97 6.19 8.34
CA ARG A 86 21.40 6.23 8.70
C ARG A 86 22.31 6.45 7.49
N GLU A 87 21.87 5.98 6.33
CA GLU A 87 22.59 6.05 5.06
C GLU A 87 22.21 7.28 4.23
N ASN A 88 20.99 7.78 4.40
CA ASN A 88 20.43 8.91 3.67
C ASN A 88 19.46 9.70 4.58
N SER A 89 19.76 10.96 4.87
CA SER A 89 18.86 11.83 5.65
C SER A 89 17.69 12.40 4.83
N LYS A 90 17.70 12.26 3.50
CA LYS A 90 16.66 12.74 2.59
C LYS A 90 15.59 11.67 2.37
N ILE A 91 14.86 11.35 3.43
CA ILE A 91 13.75 10.41 3.40
C ILE A 91 12.45 11.12 3.74
N ALA A 92 11.38 10.82 3.00
CA ALA A 92 10.01 11.14 3.35
C ALA A 92 9.22 9.86 3.62
N ILE A 93 8.37 9.88 4.63
CA ILE A 93 7.50 8.74 4.97
C ILE A 93 6.09 9.04 4.45
N ALA A 94 5.61 8.22 3.53
CA ALA A 94 4.30 8.35 2.92
C ALA A 94 3.33 7.37 3.57
N MET A 95 2.22 7.84 4.12
CA MET A 95 1.34 7.04 4.98
C MET A 95 -0.11 7.01 4.45
N GLU A 96 -0.58 5.83 4.04
CA GLU A 96 -1.98 5.53 3.66
C GLU A 96 -3.04 5.97 4.69
N MET A 97 -2.77 5.77 5.97
CA MET A 97 -3.69 6.03 7.09
C MET A 97 -4.08 7.50 7.26
N PHE A 98 -3.26 8.42 6.73
CA PHE A 98 -3.51 9.85 6.80
C PHE A 98 -4.13 10.36 5.51
N GLN A 99 -5.18 11.16 5.67
CA GLN A 99 -5.94 11.71 4.55
C GLN A 99 -5.46 13.12 4.24
N ARG A 100 -5.52 13.54 2.97
CA ARG A 100 -4.98 14.83 2.48
C ARG A 100 -5.34 16.03 3.36
N PRO A 101 -6.58 16.19 3.89
CA PRO A 101 -6.89 17.31 4.78
C PRO A 101 -6.09 17.34 6.10
N ALA A 102 -5.52 16.23 6.53
CA ALA A 102 -4.70 16.14 7.73
C ALA A 102 -3.23 16.53 7.50
N GLN A 103 -2.81 16.90 6.28
CA GLN A 103 -1.42 17.24 5.99
C GLN A 103 -0.91 18.40 6.86
N ASP A 104 -1.68 19.49 6.97
CA ASP A 104 -1.27 20.65 7.78
C ASP A 104 -1.14 20.29 9.28
N ILE A 105 -2.00 19.38 9.77
CA ILE A 105 -1.95 18.91 11.16
C ILE A 105 -0.72 18.03 11.40
N LEU A 106 -0.37 17.17 10.44
CA LEU A 106 0.88 16.41 10.48
C LEU A 106 2.08 17.34 10.52
N ASP A 107 2.10 18.34 9.65
CA ASP A 107 3.22 19.27 9.54
C ASP A 107 3.40 20.09 10.83
N GLN A 108 2.31 20.55 11.45
CA GLN A 108 2.33 21.19 12.78
C GLN A 108 2.89 20.26 13.87
N TYR A 109 2.50 18.98 13.88
CA TYR A 109 3.04 18.03 14.85
C TYR A 109 4.53 17.80 14.65
N LEU A 110 4.97 17.63 13.40
CA LEU A 110 6.38 17.44 13.04
C LEU A 110 7.22 18.67 13.41
N ALA A 111 6.65 19.88 13.27
CA ALA A 111 7.27 21.14 13.69
C ALA A 111 7.28 21.34 15.22
N GLY A 112 6.54 20.52 15.98
CA GLY A 112 6.44 20.64 17.44
C GLY A 112 5.43 21.68 17.92
N GLU A 113 4.57 22.17 17.04
CA GLU A 113 3.56 23.19 17.33
C GLU A 113 2.34 22.61 18.07
N ILE A 114 2.03 21.34 17.81
CA ILE A 114 0.99 20.59 18.50
C ILE A 114 1.53 19.32 19.16
N THR A 115 0.83 18.87 20.19
CA THR A 115 1.07 17.61 20.88
C THR A 115 0.65 16.41 20.03
N GLU A 116 1.11 15.22 20.41
CA GLU A 116 0.69 13.99 19.73
C GLU A 116 -0.80 13.69 19.93
N ALA A 117 -1.34 13.99 21.11
CA ALA A 117 -2.77 13.84 21.37
C ALA A 117 -3.61 14.77 20.48
N GLU A 118 -3.12 15.98 20.22
CA GLU A 118 -3.74 16.91 19.27
C GLU A 118 -3.64 16.41 17.84
N LEU A 119 -2.51 15.85 17.41
CA LEU A 119 -2.40 15.20 16.09
C LEU A 119 -3.47 14.13 15.91
N VAL A 120 -3.56 13.17 16.83
CA VAL A 120 -4.50 12.05 16.73
C VAL A 120 -5.95 12.56 16.68
N LYS A 121 -6.28 13.55 17.53
CA LYS A 121 -7.62 14.13 17.57
C LYS A 121 -7.96 14.94 16.33
N GLN A 122 -7.08 15.86 15.90
CA GLN A 122 -7.36 16.80 14.81
C GLN A 122 -7.27 16.15 13.43
N SER A 123 -6.47 15.10 13.27
CA SER A 123 -6.46 14.27 12.06
C SER A 123 -7.63 13.28 11.99
N GLU A 124 -8.45 13.19 13.05
CA GLU A 124 -9.55 12.22 13.20
C GLU A 124 -9.08 10.77 12.97
N TYR A 125 -7.83 10.48 13.35
CA TYR A 125 -7.14 9.23 13.02
C TYR A 125 -7.95 7.99 13.46
N GLU A 126 -8.47 8.00 14.69
CA GLU A 126 -9.23 6.87 15.24
C GLU A 126 -10.52 6.60 14.45
N GLN A 127 -11.24 7.65 14.05
CA GLN A 127 -12.50 7.53 13.31
C GLN A 127 -12.27 7.13 11.85
N ARG A 128 -11.16 7.58 11.27
CA ARG A 128 -10.87 7.45 9.84
C ARG A 128 -10.12 6.17 9.49
N TRP A 129 -9.19 5.74 10.34
CA TRP A 129 -8.34 4.58 10.10
C TRP A 129 -8.79 3.33 10.87
N GLY A 130 -9.10 3.48 12.16
CA GLY A 130 -9.67 2.41 12.98
C GLY A 130 -8.69 1.34 13.49
N PHE A 131 -7.37 1.54 13.31
CA PHE A 131 -6.32 0.72 13.93
C PHE A 131 -5.69 1.46 15.12
N PRO A 132 -5.15 0.75 16.13
CA PRO A 132 -4.50 1.38 17.28
C PRO A 132 -3.44 2.40 16.87
N TRP A 133 -3.47 3.60 17.45
CA TRP A 133 -2.48 4.64 17.15
C TRP A 133 -1.04 4.17 17.39
N GLU A 134 -0.80 3.42 18.47
CA GLU A 134 0.53 2.93 18.83
C GLU A 134 1.17 1.96 17.81
N TYR A 135 0.41 1.47 16.83
CA TYR A 135 0.99 0.74 15.70
C TYR A 135 1.80 1.67 14.79
N TYR A 136 1.34 2.91 14.57
CA TYR A 136 1.94 3.85 13.64
C TYR A 136 2.67 5.01 14.33
N ALA A 137 2.35 5.28 15.60
CA ALA A 137 2.98 6.31 16.41
C ALA A 137 4.53 6.22 16.41
N PRO A 138 5.16 5.03 16.51
CA PRO A 138 6.62 4.93 16.44
C PRO A 138 7.24 5.48 15.15
N LEU A 139 6.56 5.32 14.00
CA LEU A 139 6.99 5.86 12.70
C LEU A 139 6.91 7.38 12.70
N VAL A 140 5.79 7.93 13.16
CA VAL A 140 5.52 9.38 13.19
C VAL A 140 6.42 10.10 14.21
N ARG A 141 6.65 9.50 15.39
CA ARG A 141 7.61 9.98 16.40
C ARG A 141 9.05 9.95 15.88
N PHE A 142 9.42 8.90 15.14
CA PHE A 142 10.73 8.81 14.50
C PHE A 142 10.91 9.89 13.44
N ALA A 143 9.89 10.13 12.61
CA ALA A 143 9.90 11.19 11.62
C ALA A 143 10.10 12.57 12.27
N LYS A 144 9.33 12.88 13.31
CA LYS A 144 9.48 14.12 14.09
C LYS A 144 10.90 14.29 14.64
N THR A 145 11.43 13.25 15.29
CA THR A 145 12.76 13.29 15.91
C THR A 145 13.87 13.54 14.89
N ASN A 146 13.73 13.00 13.68
CA ASN A 146 14.73 13.10 12.61
C ASN A 146 14.39 14.16 11.55
N GLN A 147 13.35 14.98 11.78
CA GLN A 147 12.90 16.02 10.85
C GLN A 147 12.58 15.48 9.44
N LEU A 148 12.00 14.28 9.37
CA LEU A 148 11.57 13.66 8.12
C LEU A 148 10.15 14.14 7.79
N PRO A 149 9.86 14.54 6.53
CA PRO A 149 8.50 14.80 6.09
C PRO A 149 7.61 13.56 6.23
N VAL A 150 6.36 13.76 6.63
CA VAL A 150 5.31 12.71 6.58
C VAL A 150 4.22 13.16 5.60
N LEU A 151 3.89 12.31 4.63
CA LEU A 151 2.91 12.61 3.59
C LEU A 151 1.59 11.91 3.87
N ALA A 152 0.50 12.68 3.97
CA ALA A 152 -0.85 12.15 3.98
C ALA A 152 -1.27 11.73 2.57
N LEU A 153 -1.43 10.43 2.34
CA LEU A 153 -1.61 9.91 0.99
C LEU A 153 -3.07 9.89 0.52
N ASN A 154 -4.00 9.64 1.42
CA ASN A 154 -5.32 9.16 1.03
C ASN A 154 -6.35 10.28 0.89
N THR A 155 -7.43 10.04 0.15
CA THR A 155 -8.57 10.96 0.02
C THR A 155 -9.46 10.82 1.26
N PRO A 156 -10.34 11.81 1.58
CA PRO A 156 -11.34 11.64 2.62
C PRO A 156 -12.12 10.33 2.49
N THR A 157 -12.29 9.57 3.58
CA THR A 157 -13.00 8.27 3.55
C THR A 157 -14.43 8.41 3.01
N GLU A 158 -15.04 9.57 3.18
CA GLU A 158 -16.36 9.89 2.66
C GLU A 158 -16.40 9.81 1.12
N VAL A 159 -15.34 10.26 0.45
CA VAL A 159 -15.21 10.24 -1.01
C VAL A 159 -15.18 8.79 -1.51
N THR A 160 -14.31 7.94 -0.93
CA THR A 160 -14.20 6.55 -1.39
C THR A 160 -15.42 5.72 -1.04
N ARG A 161 -16.04 5.93 0.13
CA ARG A 161 -17.33 5.32 0.49
C ARG A 161 -18.44 5.73 -0.48
N LYS A 162 -18.44 6.99 -0.93
CA LYS A 162 -19.41 7.49 -1.90
C LYS A 162 -19.21 6.84 -3.27
N VAL A 163 -17.97 6.77 -3.77
CA VAL A 163 -17.64 6.07 -5.02
C VAL A 163 -18.02 4.59 -4.96
N ALA A 164 -17.68 3.90 -3.88
CA ALA A 164 -18.03 2.50 -3.69
C ALA A 164 -19.56 2.26 -3.73
N ARG A 165 -20.36 3.23 -3.28
CA ARG A 165 -21.83 3.12 -3.25
C ARG A 165 -22.51 3.60 -4.54
N ARG A 166 -21.99 4.67 -5.16
CA ARG A 166 -22.71 5.46 -6.17
C ARG A 166 -21.94 5.71 -7.46
N GLY A 167 -20.72 5.18 -7.60
CA GLY A 167 -19.88 5.43 -8.78
C GLY A 167 -19.07 6.71 -8.68
N LEU A 168 -18.06 6.81 -9.55
CA LEU A 168 -17.10 7.92 -9.58
C LEU A 168 -17.75 9.24 -10.03
N GLU A 169 -18.73 9.16 -10.93
CA GLU A 169 -19.53 10.27 -11.45
C GLU A 169 -20.39 10.95 -10.37
N SER A 170 -20.54 10.33 -9.21
CA SER A 170 -21.32 10.89 -8.10
C SER A 170 -20.57 11.99 -7.33
N LEU A 171 -19.27 12.16 -7.58
CA LEU A 171 -18.43 13.13 -6.86
C LEU A 171 -18.75 14.57 -7.27
N THR A 172 -18.91 15.44 -6.28
CA THR A 172 -19.06 16.89 -6.49
C THR A 172 -17.71 17.52 -6.84
N SER A 173 -17.70 18.75 -7.36
CA SER A 173 -16.46 19.46 -7.65
C SER A 173 -15.57 19.63 -6.41
N ALA A 174 -16.15 19.90 -5.25
CA ALA A 174 -15.41 20.03 -3.99
C ALA A 174 -14.77 18.69 -3.55
N GLU A 175 -15.48 17.57 -3.73
CA GLU A 175 -14.92 16.25 -3.44
C GLU A 175 -13.80 15.88 -4.42
N GLN A 176 -13.89 16.35 -5.67
CA GLN A 176 -12.86 16.11 -6.69
C GLN A 176 -11.54 16.84 -6.40
N GLU A 177 -11.52 17.88 -5.56
CA GLU A 177 -10.28 18.56 -5.13
C GLU A 177 -9.37 17.66 -4.29
N HIS A 178 -9.90 16.57 -3.73
CA HIS A 178 -9.15 15.64 -2.89
C HIS A 178 -8.65 14.39 -3.62
N ILE A 179 -8.87 14.30 -4.93
CA ILE A 179 -8.46 13.15 -5.75
C ILE A 179 -7.71 13.63 -7.00
N PRO A 180 -7.02 12.73 -7.71
CA PRO A 180 -6.45 13.07 -9.00
C PRO A 180 -7.52 13.43 -10.04
N PRO A 181 -7.14 14.11 -11.15
CA PRO A 181 -8.04 14.34 -12.25
C PRO A 181 -8.73 13.05 -12.69
N LEU A 182 -10.04 13.10 -12.97
CA LEU A 182 -10.81 11.90 -13.32
C LEU A 182 -10.22 11.14 -14.54
N SER A 183 -9.56 11.85 -15.46
CA SER A 183 -8.84 11.28 -16.60
C SER A 183 -7.67 10.37 -16.21
N GLU A 184 -7.15 10.50 -14.99
CA GLU A 184 -6.08 9.67 -14.45
C GLU A 184 -6.58 8.45 -13.68
N ILE A 185 -7.89 8.36 -13.41
CA ILE A 185 -8.48 7.22 -12.69
C ILE A 185 -8.68 6.07 -13.68
N ARG A 186 -7.65 5.23 -13.87
CA ARG A 186 -7.67 4.17 -14.88
C ARG A 186 -7.97 2.79 -14.29
N THR A 187 -9.00 2.16 -14.84
CA THR A 187 -9.52 0.84 -14.45
C THR A 187 -9.21 -0.25 -15.49
N ASP A 188 -8.26 0.01 -16.38
CA ASP A 188 -7.94 -0.78 -17.58
C ASP A 188 -7.04 -2.01 -17.33
N ASN A 189 -6.48 -2.15 -16.12
CA ASN A 189 -5.70 -3.33 -15.76
C ASN A 189 -6.61 -4.54 -15.44
N ALA A 190 -6.75 -5.44 -16.42
CA ALA A 190 -7.59 -6.63 -16.31
C ALA A 190 -7.11 -7.62 -15.22
N ASP A 191 -5.80 -7.80 -15.07
CA ASP A 191 -5.25 -8.70 -14.04
C ASP A 191 -5.49 -8.16 -12.64
N TYR A 192 -5.35 -6.84 -12.46
CA TYR A 192 -5.71 -6.18 -11.21
C TYR A 192 -7.20 -6.31 -10.91
N ARG A 193 -8.05 -6.08 -11.91
CA ARG A 193 -9.50 -6.25 -11.76
C ARG A 193 -9.85 -7.67 -11.33
N ASN A 194 -9.25 -8.69 -11.94
CA ASN A 194 -9.51 -10.09 -11.59
C ASN A 194 -9.02 -10.43 -10.17
N LEU A 195 -7.85 -9.90 -9.77
CA LEU A 195 -7.32 -10.04 -8.41
C LEU A 195 -8.29 -9.45 -7.36
N ILE A 196 -8.72 -8.21 -7.57
CA ILE A 196 -9.68 -7.54 -6.68
C ILE A 196 -11.04 -8.24 -6.68
N GLN A 197 -11.46 -8.83 -7.80
CA GLN A 197 -12.68 -9.65 -7.86
C GLN A 197 -12.59 -10.88 -6.95
N GLY A 198 -11.43 -11.53 -6.90
CA GLY A 198 -11.18 -12.65 -5.98
C GLY A 198 -11.34 -12.25 -4.51
N PHE A 199 -10.74 -11.13 -4.09
CA PHE A 199 -10.91 -10.60 -2.73
C PHE A 199 -12.35 -10.20 -2.44
N TYR A 200 -13.00 -9.48 -3.36
CA TYR A 200 -14.39 -9.08 -3.22
C TYR A 200 -15.32 -10.26 -2.97
N GLN A 201 -15.17 -11.36 -3.72
CA GLN A 201 -15.98 -12.57 -3.55
C GLN A 201 -15.79 -13.19 -2.16
N GLN A 202 -14.56 -13.26 -1.66
CA GLN A 202 -14.27 -13.77 -0.31
C GLN A 202 -14.95 -12.93 0.79
N HIS A 203 -14.92 -11.60 0.68
CA HIS A 203 -15.57 -10.69 1.66
C HIS A 203 -17.10 -10.65 1.55
N HIS A 204 -17.65 -10.84 0.35
CA HIS A 204 -19.09 -10.95 0.15
C HIS A 204 -19.67 -12.20 0.79
N HIS A 205 -18.97 -13.33 0.68
CA HIS A 205 -19.37 -14.56 1.34
C HIS A 205 -19.28 -14.46 2.87
N ALA A 206 -18.45 -13.56 3.39
CA ALA A 206 -18.36 -13.24 4.83
C ALA A 206 -19.36 -12.15 5.30
N GLY A 207 -20.16 -11.55 4.42
CA GLY A 207 -21.20 -10.58 4.81
C GLY A 207 -20.70 -9.15 5.11
N HIS A 208 -19.46 -8.81 4.78
CA HIS A 208 -18.81 -7.54 5.18
C HIS A 208 -18.71 -6.46 4.09
N SER A 209 -19.40 -6.61 2.95
CA SER A 209 -19.24 -5.66 1.84
C SER A 209 -20.20 -4.49 1.86
N ASN A 210 -19.64 -3.28 1.71
CA ASN A 210 -20.35 -2.01 1.63
C ASN A 210 -20.89 -1.68 0.21
N SER A 211 -20.54 -2.47 -0.81
CA SER A 211 -21.05 -2.33 -2.18
C SER A 211 -21.67 -3.64 -2.65
N ARG A 212 -22.88 -3.59 -3.23
CA ARG A 212 -23.44 -4.74 -3.97
C ARG A 212 -22.95 -4.81 -5.41
N ASN A 213 -22.22 -3.80 -5.88
CA ASN A 213 -21.70 -3.67 -7.23
C ASN A 213 -20.16 -3.75 -7.22
N PHE A 214 -19.64 -4.80 -7.84
CA PHE A 214 -18.20 -5.02 -7.96
C PHE A 214 -17.49 -3.89 -8.71
N ASP A 215 -18.08 -3.32 -9.75
CA ASP A 215 -17.43 -2.27 -10.55
C ASP A 215 -17.21 -1.01 -9.73
N ASN A 216 -18.16 -0.64 -8.88
CA ASN A 216 -17.99 0.50 -7.96
C ASN A 216 -16.95 0.20 -6.87
N PHE A 217 -16.92 -1.04 -6.37
CA PHE A 217 -15.90 -1.47 -5.40
C PHE A 217 -14.50 -1.39 -6.00
N PHE A 218 -14.31 -1.95 -7.20
CA PHE A 218 -13.05 -1.89 -7.92
C PHE A 218 -12.65 -0.45 -8.25
N THR A 219 -13.59 0.38 -8.70
CA THR A 219 -13.34 1.81 -8.97
C THR A 219 -12.91 2.56 -7.71
N ALA A 220 -13.51 2.27 -6.55
CA ALA A 220 -13.10 2.87 -5.28
C ALA A 220 -11.67 2.43 -4.87
N GLN A 221 -11.32 1.17 -5.10
CA GLN A 221 -9.96 0.67 -4.85
C GLN A 221 -8.93 1.37 -5.76
N VAL A 222 -9.24 1.49 -7.05
CA VAL A 222 -8.42 2.23 -8.02
C VAL A 222 -8.29 3.71 -7.63
N LEU A 223 -9.37 4.33 -7.16
CA LEU A 223 -9.35 5.72 -6.69
C LEU A 223 -8.40 5.90 -5.50
N TRP A 224 -8.40 4.96 -4.56
CA TRP A 224 -7.42 4.92 -3.47
C TRP A 224 -5.99 4.88 -4.00
N ASP A 225 -5.67 3.90 -4.85
CA ASP A 225 -4.33 3.75 -5.40
C ASP A 225 -3.85 4.99 -6.17
N GLU A 226 -4.72 5.57 -7.01
CA GLU A 226 -4.41 6.76 -7.80
C GLU A 226 -4.15 7.98 -6.91
N THR A 227 -4.97 8.14 -5.87
CA THR A 227 -4.82 9.25 -4.92
C THR A 227 -3.49 9.17 -4.18
N MET A 228 -3.12 7.99 -3.70
CA MET A 228 -1.84 7.78 -3.03
C MET A 228 -0.67 7.97 -3.99
N ALA A 229 -0.76 7.38 -5.19
CA ALA A 229 0.27 7.48 -6.21
C ALA A 229 0.52 8.91 -6.70
N GLU A 230 -0.53 9.72 -6.86
CA GLU A 230 -0.39 11.14 -7.21
C GLU A 230 0.40 11.90 -6.15
N LYS A 231 0.06 11.73 -4.86
CA LYS A 231 0.76 12.43 -3.77
C LYS A 231 2.24 12.03 -3.70
N ILE A 232 2.53 10.74 -3.86
CA ILE A 232 3.91 10.22 -3.92
C ILE A 232 4.66 10.84 -5.12
N ALA A 233 4.05 10.83 -6.31
CA ALA A 233 4.67 11.32 -7.52
C ALA A 233 4.93 12.83 -7.47
N LEU A 234 3.96 13.63 -7.03
CA LEU A 234 4.12 15.07 -6.87
C LEU A 234 5.27 15.40 -5.92
N PHE A 235 5.34 14.71 -4.76
CA PHE A 235 6.43 14.93 -3.81
C PHE A 235 7.80 14.55 -4.42
N ALA A 236 7.90 13.37 -5.05
CA ALA A 236 9.14 12.89 -5.64
C ALA A 236 9.58 13.71 -6.87
N GLN A 237 8.66 14.32 -7.60
CA GLN A 237 8.98 15.26 -8.69
C GLN A 237 9.52 16.59 -8.13
N ALA A 238 8.88 17.12 -7.08
CA ALA A 238 9.30 18.37 -6.45
C ALA A 238 10.61 18.23 -5.65
N ASN A 239 10.92 17.02 -5.16
CA ASN A 239 12.06 16.73 -4.29
C ASN A 239 12.91 15.59 -4.90
N PRO A 240 13.71 15.87 -5.95
CA PRO A 240 14.46 14.84 -6.68
C PRO A 240 15.51 14.11 -5.83
N ASP A 241 16.02 14.75 -4.78
CA ASP A 241 17.01 14.23 -3.83
C ASP A 241 16.38 13.38 -2.70
N TYR A 242 15.06 13.39 -2.56
CA TYR A 242 14.37 12.58 -1.56
C TYR A 242 14.05 11.18 -2.08
N GLN A 243 14.23 10.20 -1.19
CA GLN A 243 13.65 8.87 -1.29
C GLN A 243 12.32 8.84 -0.52
N VAL A 244 11.27 8.26 -1.11
CA VAL A 244 9.96 8.12 -0.46
C VAL A 244 9.78 6.70 0.02
N VAL A 245 9.56 6.50 1.33
CA VAL A 245 9.19 5.20 1.90
C VAL A 245 7.70 5.20 2.17
N VAL A 246 6.96 4.34 1.46
CA VAL A 246 5.51 4.27 1.48
C VAL A 246 5.04 3.15 2.41
N ILE A 247 4.19 3.50 3.36
CA ILE A 247 3.51 2.60 4.30
C ILE A 247 2.07 2.43 3.82
N ALA A 248 1.75 1.25 3.30
CA ALA A 248 0.44 0.93 2.77
C ALA A 248 0.10 -0.56 2.92
N GLY A 249 -1.17 -0.89 2.93
CA GLY A 249 -1.66 -2.26 2.94
C GLY A 249 -1.13 -3.05 1.75
N GLN A 250 -0.70 -4.29 1.97
CA GLN A 250 -0.11 -5.13 0.92
C GLN A 250 -1.01 -5.28 -0.32
N GLY A 251 -2.34 -5.25 -0.18
CA GLY A 251 -3.28 -5.28 -1.31
C GLY A 251 -3.13 -4.13 -2.32
N HIS A 252 -2.52 -3.01 -1.90
CA HIS A 252 -2.20 -1.86 -2.76
C HIS A 252 -0.83 -2.00 -3.46
N ILE A 253 -0.02 -2.99 -3.08
CA ILE A 253 1.38 -3.15 -3.51
C ILE A 253 1.57 -4.41 -4.36
N ILE A 254 0.89 -5.52 -4.02
CA ILE A 254 1.11 -6.83 -4.65
C ILE A 254 1.04 -6.77 -6.19
N TYR A 255 1.96 -7.48 -6.83
CA TYR A 255 2.18 -7.51 -8.28
C TYR A 255 2.49 -6.15 -8.93
N GLY A 256 2.70 -5.10 -8.13
CA GLY A 256 2.83 -3.72 -8.60
C GLY A 256 1.53 -3.13 -9.17
N TYR A 257 0.40 -3.84 -9.09
CA TYR A 257 -0.83 -3.47 -9.77
C TYR A 257 -1.52 -2.23 -9.21
N GLY A 258 -1.35 -1.95 -7.92
CA GLY A 258 -1.94 -0.80 -7.22
C GLY A 258 -1.09 0.47 -7.37
N ILE A 259 -0.56 0.96 -6.25
CA ILE A 259 0.24 2.19 -6.18
C ILE A 259 1.48 2.15 -7.10
N PRO A 260 2.30 1.08 -7.14
CA PRO A 260 3.57 1.11 -7.87
C PRO A 260 3.44 1.42 -9.36
N SER A 261 2.53 0.75 -10.09
CA SER A 261 2.31 1.01 -11.51
C SER A 261 1.80 2.42 -11.79
N ARG A 262 1.03 3.01 -10.87
CA ARG A 262 0.46 4.36 -10.99
C ARG A 262 1.48 5.45 -10.71
N VAL A 263 2.43 5.19 -9.80
CA VAL A 263 3.61 6.05 -9.64
C VAL A 263 4.51 5.92 -10.87
N ALA A 264 4.84 4.69 -11.31
CA ALA A 264 5.66 4.46 -12.49
C ALA A 264 5.14 5.22 -13.72
N ARG A 265 3.82 5.16 -13.97
CA ARG A 265 3.15 5.89 -15.05
C ARG A 265 3.44 7.40 -15.02
N ARG A 266 3.40 8.02 -13.85
CA ARG A 266 3.64 9.46 -13.66
C ARG A 266 5.11 9.86 -13.86
N PHE A 267 5.99 8.89 -14.02
CA PHE A 267 7.40 9.05 -14.37
C PHE A 267 7.76 8.39 -15.71
N ASN A 268 6.80 8.16 -16.61
CA ASN A 268 7.02 7.49 -17.90
C ASN A 268 7.72 6.11 -17.77
N ASN A 269 7.52 5.42 -16.65
CA ASN A 269 8.17 4.16 -16.28
C ASN A 269 9.71 4.25 -16.15
N GLN A 270 10.25 5.43 -15.85
CA GLN A 270 11.69 5.68 -15.69
C GLN A 270 12.09 5.91 -14.23
N LEU A 271 11.27 5.45 -13.28
CA LEU A 271 11.52 5.57 -11.84
C LEU A 271 11.95 4.22 -11.28
N GLU A 272 13.13 4.16 -10.66
CA GLU A 272 13.57 3.00 -9.89
C GLU A 272 12.75 2.93 -8.60
N GLN A 273 12.09 1.80 -8.38
CA GLN A 273 11.15 1.58 -7.30
C GLN A 273 11.31 0.16 -6.76
N ILE A 274 11.06 -0.03 -5.47
CA ILE A 274 11.15 -1.34 -4.82
C ILE A 274 9.88 -1.62 -4.04
N SER A 275 9.39 -2.85 -4.12
CA SER A 275 8.26 -3.36 -3.35
C SER A 275 8.72 -4.44 -2.37
N VAL A 276 8.32 -4.29 -1.11
CA VAL A 276 8.64 -5.19 -0.01
C VAL A 276 7.33 -5.58 0.67
N LEU A 277 7.02 -6.87 0.73
CA LEU A 277 5.83 -7.34 1.45
C LEU A 277 6.21 -7.91 2.81
N LEU A 278 5.59 -7.40 3.86
CA LEU A 278 5.92 -7.72 5.24
C LEU A 278 5.10 -8.91 5.75
N GLY A 279 5.77 -9.83 6.45
CA GLY A 279 5.10 -10.98 7.07
C GLY A 279 4.56 -12.01 6.09
N VAL A 280 4.97 -11.96 4.82
CA VAL A 280 4.58 -12.92 3.79
C VAL A 280 5.55 -14.10 3.79
N GLN A 281 5.04 -15.30 4.03
CA GLN A 281 5.83 -16.54 3.95
C GLN A 281 5.96 -16.98 2.50
N SER A 282 7.20 -17.15 2.03
CA SER A 282 7.55 -17.58 0.66
C SER A 282 6.85 -18.87 0.24
N GLU A 283 6.66 -19.81 1.17
CA GLU A 283 6.00 -21.10 0.99
C GLU A 283 4.51 -21.01 0.58
N LYS A 284 3.88 -19.84 0.79
CA LYS A 284 2.47 -19.59 0.44
C LYS A 284 2.29 -19.00 -0.95
N LEU A 285 3.37 -18.85 -1.72
CA LEU A 285 3.34 -18.22 -3.04
C LEU A 285 3.39 -19.30 -4.13
N ALA A 286 2.26 -19.48 -4.82
CA ALA A 286 2.14 -20.37 -5.97
C ALA A 286 1.73 -19.57 -7.22
N GLY A 287 2.69 -19.13 -8.03
CA GLY A 287 2.42 -18.36 -9.25
C GLY A 287 3.65 -18.15 -10.13
N GLU A 288 3.43 -17.74 -11.38
CA GLU A 288 4.49 -17.48 -12.37
C GLU A 288 5.09 -16.07 -12.24
N ASN A 289 4.33 -15.11 -11.69
CA ASN A 289 4.75 -13.72 -11.53
C ASN A 289 5.21 -13.45 -10.09
N ALA A 290 6.32 -12.72 -9.94
CA ALA A 290 6.77 -12.20 -8.67
C ALA A 290 5.70 -11.28 -8.05
N ILE A 291 5.35 -11.50 -6.78
CA ILE A 291 4.32 -10.71 -6.10
C ILE A 291 4.84 -9.37 -5.58
N ALA A 292 6.16 -9.24 -5.47
CA ALA A 292 6.94 -8.06 -5.07
C ALA A 292 8.43 -8.33 -5.36
N ASP A 293 9.29 -7.33 -5.18
CA ASP A 293 10.74 -7.45 -5.34
C ASP A 293 11.37 -8.22 -4.17
N TYR A 294 10.89 -7.93 -2.95
CA TYR A 294 11.35 -8.59 -1.73
C TYR A 294 10.19 -9.05 -0.84
N LEU A 295 10.42 -10.14 -0.10
CA LEU A 295 9.57 -10.56 1.01
C LEU A 295 10.32 -10.34 2.32
N TRP A 296 9.66 -9.73 3.31
CA TRP A 296 10.24 -9.57 4.63
C TRP A 296 9.72 -10.64 5.58
N GLU A 297 10.65 -11.43 6.13
CA GLU A 297 10.38 -12.41 7.18
C GLU A 297 10.68 -11.82 8.56
N HIS A 298 9.67 -11.89 9.44
CA HIS A 298 9.83 -11.50 10.82
C HIS A 298 10.73 -12.47 11.56
N LEU A 299 11.72 -11.94 12.27
CA LEU A 299 12.43 -12.72 13.28
C LEU A 299 11.53 -12.89 14.51
N PHE A 300 11.79 -13.97 15.27
CA PHE A 300 10.97 -14.51 16.36
C PHE A 300 10.28 -13.45 17.23
#